data_AF-A0A2I0B8I1-F1
#
_entry.id   AF-A0A2I0B8I1-F1
#
_cell.length_a   1.000
_cell.length_b   1.000
_cell.length_c   1.000
_cell.angle_alpha   90.00
_cell.angle_beta   90.00
_cell.angle_gamma   90.00
#
_symmetry.space_group_name_H-M   'P 1'
#
loop_
_entity.id
_entity.type
_entity.pdbx_description
1 polymer ?
#
loop_
_entity_poly.entity_id
_entity_poly.type
_entity_poly.pdbx_seq_one_letter_code
_entity_poly.pdbx_strand_id
1 'polypeptide(L)'
;MIVSDMVLANIKQGEKESLRDYTNRFFVAAAETKDVDPVVAMHNYRRGLKSGDLSKSLQLVKPRSYPELVARASQFILLENAEASPPDVSRVKKGRKRKHQGNDTPSTMIRGGRNHGRDQRRPQQARE
;
A
#
# COMPACT_ATOMS: atom_id res chain seq x y z
N MET A 1 -26.75 -27.44 -17.66
CA MET A 1 -26.07 -26.27 -17.10
C MET A 1 -26.71 -25.94 -15.74
N ILE A 2 -26.51 -26.83 -14.76
CA ILE A 2 -27.09 -26.76 -13.39
C ILE A 2 -26.01 -27.09 -12.36
N VAL A 3 -25.06 -27.96 -12.74
CA VAL A 3 -23.94 -28.40 -11.90
C VAL A 3 -23.04 -27.23 -11.49
N SER A 4 -22.74 -26.30 -12.41
CA SER A 4 -21.90 -25.12 -12.17
C SER A 4 -22.45 -24.22 -11.05
N ASP A 5 -23.75 -23.92 -11.09
CA ASP A 5 -24.40 -23.07 -10.08
C ASP A 5 -24.52 -23.79 -8.72
N MET A 6 -24.70 -25.12 -8.75
CA MET A 6 -24.73 -25.95 -7.55
C MET A 6 -23.41 -25.93 -6.77
N VAL A 7 -22.28 -25.91 -7.47
CA VAL A 7 -20.95 -25.86 -6.83
C VAL A 7 -20.81 -24.58 -6.00
N LEU A 8 -21.15 -23.42 -6.57
CA LEU A 8 -21.05 -22.14 -5.85
C LEU A 8 -22.09 -22.00 -4.75
N ALA A 9 -23.28 -22.57 -4.92
CA ALA A 9 -24.33 -22.53 -3.90
C ALA A 9 -23.93 -23.22 -2.59
N ASN A 10 -23.05 -24.22 -2.67
CA ASN A 10 -22.55 -25.00 -1.53
C ASN A 10 -21.38 -24.33 -0.80
N ILE A 11 -20.80 -23.25 -1.34
CA ILE A 11 -19.72 -22.51 -0.68
C ILE A 11 -20.34 -21.58 0.37
N LYS A 12 -20.27 -21.99 1.63
CA LYS A 12 -20.68 -21.20 2.80
C LYS A 12 -19.47 -20.80 3.62
N GLN A 13 -19.51 -19.58 4.14
CA GLN A 13 -18.53 -19.10 5.10
C GLN A 13 -18.70 -19.86 6.41
N GLY A 14 -17.64 -20.53 6.86
CA GLY A 14 -17.63 -21.20 8.16
C GLY A 14 -17.73 -20.22 9.33
N GLU A 15 -18.23 -20.67 10.47
CA GLU A 15 -18.41 -19.81 11.66
C GLU A 15 -17.10 -19.13 12.10
N LYS A 16 -16.01 -19.92 12.13
CA LYS A 16 -14.64 -19.48 12.47
C LYS A 16 -13.81 -19.05 11.27
N GLU A 17 -14.38 -19.10 10.07
CA GLU A 17 -13.67 -18.72 8.86
C GLU A 17 -13.60 -17.19 8.73
N SER A 18 -12.40 -16.70 8.40
CA SER A 18 -12.17 -15.28 8.11
C SER A 18 -12.94 -14.87 6.85
N LEU A 19 -13.25 -13.58 6.72
CA LEU A 19 -13.84 -13.08 5.48
C LEU A 19 -12.87 -13.28 4.31
N ARG A 20 -11.58 -13.10 4.54
CA ARG A 20 -10.54 -13.27 3.51
C ARG A 20 -10.53 -14.68 2.92
N ASP A 21 -10.52 -15.71 3.76
CA ASP A 21 -10.41 -17.10 3.32
C ASP A 21 -11.66 -17.53 2.54
N TYR A 22 -12.83 -17.17 3.05
CA TYR A 22 -14.10 -17.41 2.36
C TYR A 22 -14.13 -16.73 0.98
N THR A 23 -13.75 -15.45 0.94
CA THR A 23 -13.77 -14.64 -0.29
C THR A 23 -12.85 -15.24 -1.35
N ASN A 24 -11.65 -15.63 -0.95
CA ASN A 24 -10.68 -16.28 -1.84
C ASN A 24 -11.23 -17.61 -2.37
N ARG A 25 -11.71 -18.50 -1.48
CA ARG A 25 -12.29 -19.79 -1.87
C ARG A 25 -13.44 -19.64 -2.86
N PHE A 26 -14.35 -18.70 -2.58
CA PHE A 26 -15.50 -18.47 -3.44
C PHE A 26 -15.09 -17.99 -4.83
N PHE A 27 -14.22 -16.98 -4.91
CA PHE A 27 -13.86 -16.40 -6.21
C PHE A 27 -12.92 -17.28 -7.03
N VAL A 28 -12.08 -18.09 -6.39
CA VAL A 28 -11.31 -19.14 -7.08
C VAL A 28 -12.27 -20.15 -7.72
N ALA A 29 -13.22 -20.68 -6.95
CA ALA A 29 -14.22 -21.62 -7.49
C ALA A 29 -15.08 -20.98 -8.60
N ALA A 30 -15.47 -19.71 -8.45
CA ALA A 30 -16.23 -19.00 -9.47
C ALA A 30 -15.44 -18.78 -10.76
N ALA A 31 -14.13 -18.53 -10.67
CA ALA A 31 -13.25 -18.37 -11.83
C ALA A 31 -12.96 -19.71 -12.55
N GLU A 32 -12.90 -20.81 -11.81
CA GLU A 32 -12.68 -22.16 -12.37
C GLU A 32 -13.94 -22.75 -13.01
N THR A 33 -15.12 -22.31 -12.57
CA THR A 33 -16.39 -22.82 -13.06
C THR A 33 -16.75 -22.18 -14.40
N LYS A 34 -16.84 -23.01 -15.46
CA LYS A 34 -17.26 -22.53 -16.78
C LYS A 34 -18.72 -22.08 -16.80
N ASP A 35 -18.94 -20.97 -17.48
CA ASP A 35 -20.25 -20.41 -17.86
C ASP A 35 -21.19 -20.07 -16.69
N VAL A 36 -20.64 -19.65 -15.55
CA VAL A 36 -21.47 -19.11 -14.44
C VAL A 36 -21.96 -17.72 -14.79
N ASP A 37 -23.27 -17.49 -14.67
CA ASP A 37 -23.84 -16.14 -14.76
C ASP A 37 -23.31 -15.28 -13.58
N PRO A 38 -22.69 -14.12 -13.84
CA PRO A 38 -22.23 -13.21 -12.79
C PRO A 38 -23.31 -12.87 -11.75
N VAL A 39 -24.57 -12.75 -12.14
CA VAL A 39 -25.70 -12.48 -11.23
C VAL A 39 -25.91 -13.65 -10.27
N VAL A 40 -25.78 -14.89 -10.76
CA VAL A 40 -25.89 -16.12 -9.96
C VAL A 40 -24.70 -16.25 -9.02
N ALA A 41 -23.47 -15.96 -9.48
CA ALA A 41 -22.29 -15.94 -8.61
C ALA A 41 -22.44 -14.89 -7.49
N MET A 42 -22.88 -13.68 -7.81
CA MET A 42 -23.13 -12.62 -6.82
C MET A 42 -24.20 -13.03 -5.81
N HIS A 43 -25.28 -13.68 -6.25
CA HIS A 43 -26.32 -14.19 -5.37
C HIS A 43 -25.76 -15.24 -4.40
N ASN A 44 -25.03 -16.23 -4.92
CA ASN A 44 -24.46 -17.31 -4.12
C ASN A 44 -23.42 -16.78 -3.12
N TYR A 45 -22.57 -15.83 -3.52
CA TYR A 45 -21.61 -15.18 -2.62
C TYR A 45 -22.32 -14.53 -1.43
N ARG A 46 -23.36 -13.74 -1.71
CA ARG A 46 -24.13 -13.04 -0.65
C ARG A 46 -24.85 -14.02 0.27
N ARG A 47 -25.43 -15.08 -0.28
CA ARG A 47 -26.11 -16.14 0.49
C ARG A 47 -25.13 -17.04 1.25
N GLY A 48 -23.86 -17.08 0.86
CA GLY A 48 -22.83 -17.87 1.51
C GLY A 48 -22.18 -17.18 2.70
N LEU A 49 -22.25 -15.86 2.80
CA LEU A 49 -21.69 -15.10 3.92
C LEU A 49 -22.39 -15.43 5.25
N LYS A 50 -21.60 -15.49 6.33
CA LYS A 50 -22.14 -15.50 7.68
C LYS A 50 -22.72 -14.13 8.04
N SER A 51 -23.53 -14.07 9.10
CA SER A 51 -24.01 -12.79 9.60
C SER A 51 -22.82 -11.94 10.06
N GLY A 52 -22.74 -10.71 9.54
CA GLY A 52 -21.61 -9.82 9.76
C GLY A 52 -21.77 -8.55 8.94
N ASP A 53 -20.83 -7.61 9.08
CA ASP A 53 -21.01 -6.26 8.56
C ASP A 53 -21.00 -6.19 7.03
N LEU A 54 -20.21 -7.04 6.36
CA LEU A 54 -20.31 -7.18 4.91
C LEU A 54 -21.68 -7.71 4.49
N SER A 55 -22.20 -8.76 5.15
CA SER A 55 -23.52 -9.34 4.81
C SER A 55 -24.63 -8.30 4.97
N LYS A 56 -24.63 -7.55 6.09
CA LYS A 56 -25.56 -6.43 6.32
C LYS A 56 -25.41 -5.34 5.26
N SER A 57 -24.19 -4.91 4.95
CA SER A 57 -23.91 -3.87 3.93
C SER A 57 -24.44 -4.28 2.55
N LEU A 58 -24.23 -5.54 2.16
CA LEU A 58 -24.72 -6.08 0.88
C LEU A 58 -26.24 -6.30 0.86
N GLN A 59 -26.90 -6.44 2.00
CA GLN A 59 -28.37 -6.49 2.10
C GLN A 59 -28.97 -5.09 1.98
N LEU A 60 -28.40 -4.11 2.69
CA LEU A 60 -28.84 -2.71 2.67
C LEU A 60 -28.68 -2.09 1.27
N VAL A 61 -27.51 -2.27 0.67
CA VAL A 61 -27.23 -1.77 -0.68
C VAL A 61 -26.85 -2.97 -1.54
N LYS A 62 -27.73 -3.39 -2.45
CA LYS A 62 -27.39 -4.48 -3.37
C LYS A 62 -26.30 -4.00 -4.35
N PRO A 63 -25.21 -4.75 -4.55
CA PRO A 63 -24.24 -4.43 -5.59
C PRO A 63 -24.88 -4.58 -6.98
N ARG A 64 -24.58 -3.65 -7.87
CA ARG A 64 -25.10 -3.59 -9.24
C ARG A 64 -24.29 -4.44 -10.21
N SER A 65 -23.04 -4.72 -9.87
CA SER A 65 -22.13 -5.48 -10.72
C SER A 65 -21.18 -6.36 -9.91
N TYR A 66 -20.61 -7.36 -10.58
CA TYR A 66 -19.64 -8.27 -9.98
C TYR A 66 -18.37 -7.54 -9.48
N PRO A 67 -17.76 -6.61 -10.25
CA PRO A 67 -16.61 -5.82 -9.76
C PRO A 67 -16.94 -4.98 -8.53
N GLU A 68 -18.15 -4.41 -8.44
CA GLU A 68 -18.58 -3.64 -7.26
C GLU A 68 -18.64 -4.53 -6.01
N LEU A 69 -19.18 -5.75 -6.15
CA LEU A 69 -19.23 -6.73 -5.06
C LEU A 69 -17.82 -7.13 -4.60
N VAL A 70 -16.89 -7.35 -5.52
CA VAL A 70 -15.48 -7.67 -5.22
C VAL A 70 -14.79 -6.51 -4.51
N ALA A 71 -15.03 -5.27 -4.95
CA ALA A 71 -14.46 -4.08 -4.33
C ALA A 71 -14.93 -3.93 -2.88
N ARG A 72 -16.22 -4.12 -2.61
CA ARG A 72 -16.74 -4.09 -1.23
C ARG A 72 -16.19 -5.22 -0.38
N ALA A 73 -16.13 -6.44 -0.89
CA ALA A 73 -15.53 -7.56 -0.16
C ALA A 73 -14.08 -7.23 0.25
N SER A 74 -13.29 -6.69 -0.68
CA SER A 74 -11.92 -6.25 -0.43
C SER A 74 -11.82 -5.18 0.67
N GLN A 75 -12.73 -4.20 0.69
CA GLN A 75 -12.76 -3.17 1.75
C GLN A 75 -13.00 -3.77 3.14
N PHE A 76 -13.94 -4.70 3.25
CA PHE A 76 -14.23 -5.35 4.54
C PHE A 76 -13.13 -6.32 4.98
N ILE A 77 -12.42 -6.97 4.04
CA ILE A 77 -11.23 -7.77 4.36
C ILE A 77 -10.13 -6.88 4.96
N LEU A 78 -9.92 -5.69 4.42
CA LEU A 78 -8.95 -4.74 4.99
C LEU A 78 -9.35 -4.29 6.40
N LEU A 79 -10.64 -4.08 6.66
CA LEU A 79 -11.15 -3.75 7.98
C LEU A 79 -10.95 -4.89 8.98
N GLU A 80 -11.29 -6.12 8.60
CA GLU A 80 -11.08 -7.33 9.44
C GLU A 80 -9.59 -7.48 9.81
N ASN A 81 -8.67 -7.24 8.87
CA ASN A 81 -7.23 -7.29 9.13
C ASN A 81 -6.76 -6.17 10.07
N ALA A 82 -7.35 -4.98 9.97
CA ALA A 82 -7.00 -3.84 10.83
C ALA A 82 -7.46 -4.07 12.28
N GLU A 83 -8.63 -4.68 12.49
CA GLU A 83 -9.14 -5.07 13.81
C GLU A 83 -8.33 -6.21 14.43
N ALA A 84 -7.81 -7.13 13.60
CA ALA A 84 -6.94 -8.22 14.06
C ALA A 84 -5.53 -7.75 14.44
N SER A 85 -5.10 -6.56 14.01
CA SER A 85 -3.79 -6.01 14.37
C SER A 85 -3.88 -5.22 15.67
N PRO A 86 -2.99 -5.46 16.66
CA PRO A 86 -2.87 -4.56 17.81
C PRO A 86 -2.47 -3.15 17.33
N PRO A 87 -2.83 -2.08 18.06
CA PRO A 87 -2.44 -0.73 17.69
C PRO A 87 -0.91 -0.61 17.72
N ASP A 88 -0.32 -0.46 16.53
CA ASP A 88 1.11 -0.20 16.36
C ASP A 88 1.42 1.24 16.81
N VAL A 89 1.80 1.38 18.08
CA VAL A 89 2.22 2.64 18.70
C VAL A 89 3.56 3.18 18.15
N SER A 90 4.18 2.54 17.15
CA SER A 90 5.51 2.92 16.67
C SER A 90 5.54 3.86 15.45
N ARG A 91 4.40 4.16 14.80
CA ARG A 91 4.36 5.04 13.62
C ARG A 91 4.35 6.55 13.96
N VAL A 92 5.28 6.98 14.80
CA VAL A 92 5.61 8.41 14.97
C VAL A 92 6.94 8.70 14.26
N LYS A 93 6.85 9.58 13.25
CA LYS A 93 7.93 10.31 12.54
C LYS A 93 8.73 9.55 11.47
N LYS A 94 8.23 9.62 10.23
CA LYS A 94 9.11 9.92 9.08
C LYS A 94 8.77 11.30 8.53
N GLY A 95 9.11 12.32 9.31
CA GLY A 95 9.18 13.69 8.84
C GLY A 95 10.27 13.81 7.79
N ARG A 96 9.90 14.32 6.61
CA ARG A 96 10.81 14.74 5.55
C ARG A 96 11.82 15.74 6.13
N LYS A 97 13.09 15.37 6.24
CA LYS A 97 14.22 16.32 6.35
C LYS A 97 15.34 15.85 5.43
N ARG A 98 15.43 16.47 4.26
CA ARG A 98 16.67 16.50 3.48
C ARG A 98 17.68 17.31 4.30
N LYS A 99 18.81 16.70 4.66
CA LYS A 99 19.96 17.41 5.25
C LYS A 99 21.18 17.03 4.42
N HIS A 100 21.61 17.95 3.56
CA HIS A 100 22.94 17.93 2.99
C HIS A 100 23.90 18.23 4.14
N GLN A 101 24.68 17.23 4.54
CA GLN A 101 25.72 17.37 5.55
C GLN A 101 27.03 17.55 4.81
N GLY A 102 27.49 18.80 4.73
CA GLY A 102 28.87 19.10 4.40
C GLY A 102 29.76 18.62 5.53
N ASN A 103 30.79 17.85 5.20
CA ASN A 103 31.88 17.54 6.10
C ASN A 103 33.17 18.00 5.44
N ASP A 104 33.71 19.08 6.00
CA ASP A 104 35.08 19.53 5.84
C ASP A 104 36.07 18.41 6.15
N THR A 105 37.09 18.26 5.32
CA THR A 105 38.32 17.56 5.68
C THR A 105 39.49 18.30 5.05
N PRO A 106 40.29 19.07 5.81
CA PRO A 106 41.57 19.55 5.30
C PRO A 106 42.68 18.75 5.98
N SER A 107 43.46 18.00 5.19
CA SER A 107 44.86 17.66 5.54
C SER A 107 45.50 16.86 4.41
N THR A 108 46.40 17.49 3.65
CA THR A 108 47.66 16.89 3.20
C THR A 108 48.61 18.04 2.85
N MET A 109 49.75 18.05 3.55
CA MET A 109 50.79 19.07 3.52
C MET A 109 51.85 18.83 2.40
N ILE A 110 52.75 19.81 2.26
CA ILE A 110 54.13 19.76 1.68
C ILE A 110 54.13 19.98 0.14
N ARG A 111 54.85 20.93 -0.48
CA ARG A 111 56.24 21.38 -0.24
C ARG A 111 56.62 22.63 -1.07
N GLY A 112 57.41 23.53 -0.46
CA GLY A 112 58.51 24.29 -1.10
C GLY A 112 58.11 25.53 -1.94
N GLY A 113 58.76 26.69 -1.85
CA GLY A 113 59.92 27.14 -1.09
C GLY A 113 60.29 28.56 -1.51
N ARG A 114 60.86 29.30 -0.55
CA ARG A 114 61.97 30.26 -0.68
C ARG A 114 61.82 31.52 -1.57
N ASN A 115 61.89 32.65 -0.87
CA ASN A 115 62.90 33.73 -1.01
C ASN A 115 62.54 35.06 -1.73
N HIS A 116 62.86 36.14 -0.99
CA HIS A 116 63.37 37.46 -1.40
C HIS A 116 62.36 38.39 -2.09
N GLY A 117 62.29 39.70 -1.86
CA GLY A 117 63.05 40.69 -1.09
C GLY A 117 62.26 42.01 -1.23
N ARG A 118 62.13 42.81 -0.17
CA ARG A 118 62.79 44.12 -0.02
C ARG A 118 62.75 45.03 -1.26
N ASP A 119 61.81 45.98 -1.28
CA ASP A 119 62.06 47.43 -1.53
C ASP A 119 60.74 48.20 -1.38
N GLN A 120 60.58 49.09 -0.39
CA GLN A 120 61.03 50.49 -0.32
C GLN A 120 60.42 51.45 -1.36
N ARG A 121 59.68 52.43 -0.83
CA ARG A 121 59.63 53.86 -1.22
C ARG A 121 58.77 54.28 -2.45
N ARG A 122 57.69 55.00 -2.13
CA ARG A 122 57.20 56.24 -2.82
C ARG A 122 58.38 57.24 -3.06
N PRO A 123 58.34 58.28 -3.93
CA PRO A 123 57.15 59.02 -4.45
C PRO A 123 57.26 59.61 -5.90
N GLN A 124 56.21 60.39 -6.27
CA GLN A 124 56.17 61.62 -7.11
C GLN A 124 56.36 61.58 -8.65
N GLN A 125 55.34 62.17 -9.34
CA GLN A 125 55.35 63.18 -10.43
C GLN A 125 56.24 62.94 -11.68
N ALA A 126 55.90 63.29 -12.92
CA ALA A 126 54.83 64.04 -13.56
C ALA A 126 54.95 63.84 -15.10
N ARG A 127 53.89 64.26 -15.83
CA ARG A 127 53.85 64.71 -17.24
C ARG A 127 54.20 63.71 -18.35
N GLU A 128 53.27 63.56 -19.28
CA GLU A 128 53.31 64.22 -20.60
C GLU A 128 51.90 64.67 -20.98
#